data_AF-Q9M4V0-F1
#
_entry.id   AF-Q9M4V0-F1
#
_cell.length_a   1.000
_cell.length_b   1.000
_cell.length_c   1.000
_cell.angle_alpha   90.00
_cell.angle_beta   90.00
_cell.angle_gamma   90.00
#
_symmetry.space_group_name_H-M   'P 1'
#
loop_
_entity.id
_entity.type
_entity.pdbx_description
1 polymer ?
#
loop_
_entity_poly.entity_id
_entity_poly.type
_entity_poly.pdbx_seq_one_letter_code
_entity_poly.pdbx_strand_id
1 'polypeptide(L)'
;EETTTGVKRLYQMQANGTLLFPAINVNDSVTKRQFDNLYGCRHSLPDGLMRATDVMIAGKVAVVAGYGDVGKGCASALKQAGARVIVTEI
;
A
#
# COMPACT_ATOMS: atom_id res chain seq x y z
N GLU A 1 -13.88 -5.25 -7.57
CA GLU A 1 -12.56 -4.60 -7.68
C GLU A 1 -11.99 -4.41 -6.29
N GLU A 2 -10.73 -4.79 -6.14
CA GLU A 2 -10.11 -5.03 -4.83
C GLU A 2 -9.04 -3.98 -4.49
N THR A 3 -8.58 -3.20 -5.46
CA THR A 3 -7.49 -2.23 -5.30
C THR A 3 -7.99 -0.80 -5.35
N THR A 4 -7.31 0.10 -4.63
CA THR A 4 -7.67 1.53 -4.61
C THR A 4 -7.63 2.17 -6.00
N THR A 5 -6.65 1.80 -6.83
CA THR A 5 -6.51 2.30 -8.20
C THR A 5 -7.65 1.81 -9.10
N GLY A 6 -7.99 0.52 -9.00
CA GLY A 6 -9.08 -0.04 -9.79
C GLY A 6 -10.43 0.58 -9.40
N VAL A 7 -10.68 0.78 -8.10
CA VAL A 7 -11.91 1.44 -7.62
C VAL A 7 -12.03 2.86 -8.16
N LYS A 8 -10.93 3.63 -8.19
CA LYS A 8 -10.92 4.98 -8.77
C LYS A 8 -11.34 4.95 -10.25
N ARG A 9 -10.87 3.96 -11.02
CA ARG A 9 -11.25 3.78 -12.43
C ARG A 9 -12.73 3.42 -12.58
N LEU A 10 -13.26 2.55 -11.72
CA LEU A 10 -14.68 2.21 -11.73
C LEU A 10 -15.57 3.43 -11.46
N TYR A 11 -15.20 4.27 -10.49
CA TYR A 11 -15.93 5.53 -10.25
C TYR A 11 -15.86 6.49 -11.44
N GLN A 12 -14.72 6.58 -12.13
CA GLN A 12 -14.61 7.38 -13.36
C GLN A 12 -15.51 6.83 -14.49
N MET A 13 -15.55 5.51 -14.68
CA MET A 13 -16.42 4.87 -15.67
C MET A 13 -17.90 5.05 -15.32
N GLN A 14 -18.25 4.97 -14.03
CA GLN A 14 -19.60 5.24 -13.56
C GLN A 14 -20.00 6.70 -13.81
N ALA A 15 -19.13 7.66 -13.50
CA ALA A 15 -19.37 9.08 -13.73
C ALA A 15 -19.51 9.41 -15.23
N ASN A 16 -18.76 8.74 -16.09
CA ASN A 16 -18.80 8.91 -17.54
C ASN A 16 -19.92 8.09 -18.23
N GLY A 17 -20.70 7.30 -17.48
CA GLY A 17 -21.74 6.43 -18.05
C GLY A 17 -21.22 5.28 -18.90
N THR A 18 -19.92 4.96 -18.81
CA THR A 18 -19.27 3.89 -19.59
C THR A 18 -19.14 2.57 -18.84
N LEU A 19 -19.67 2.49 -17.62
CA LEU A 19 -19.68 1.26 -16.83
C LEU A 19 -20.78 0.31 -17.32
N LEU A 20 -20.37 -0.77 -18.01
CA LEU A 20 -21.28 -1.69 -18.70
C LEU A 20 -21.93 -2.75 -17.80
N PHE A 21 -21.45 -2.93 -16.58
CA PHE A 21 -21.94 -3.95 -15.66
C PHE A 21 -21.79 -3.50 -14.19
N PRO A 22 -22.59 -4.04 -13.27
CA PRO A 22 -22.45 -3.75 -11.84
C PRO A 22 -21.07 -4.14 -11.32
N ALA A 23 -20.45 -3.24 -10.55
CA ALA A 23 -19.15 -3.50 -9.94
C ALA A 23 -19.21 -3.26 -8.43
N ILE A 24 -18.64 -4.19 -7.66
CA ILE A 24 -18.55 -4.08 -6.20
C ILE A 24 -17.17 -3.56 -5.83
N ASN A 25 -17.16 -2.49 -5.04
CA ASN A 25 -15.97 -1.97 -4.38
C ASN A 25 -15.69 -2.83 -3.13
N VAL A 26 -14.74 -3.76 -3.27
CA VAL A 26 -14.30 -4.62 -2.16
C VAL A 26 -13.17 -3.95 -1.39
N ASN A 27 -12.38 -3.07 -2.05
CA ASN A 27 -11.25 -2.37 -1.45
C ASN A 27 -11.66 -1.61 -0.19
N ASP A 28 -12.82 -0.96 -0.19
CA ASP A 28 -13.23 -0.09 0.92
C ASP A 28 -13.92 -0.83 2.07
N SER A 29 -14.05 -2.15 1.97
CA SER A 29 -14.37 -2.96 3.14
C SER A 29 -13.26 -2.84 4.18
N VAL A 30 -13.64 -2.66 5.45
CA VAL A 30 -12.69 -2.48 6.56
C VAL A 30 -11.71 -3.64 6.64
N THR A 31 -12.21 -4.86 6.46
CA THR A 31 -11.43 -6.09 6.51
C THR A 31 -10.47 -6.23 5.34
N LYS A 32 -10.75 -5.67 4.16
CA LYS A 32 -9.77 -5.61 3.07
C LYS A 32 -8.79 -4.48 3.32
N ARG A 33 -9.26 -3.23 3.39
CA ARG A 33 -8.40 -2.05 3.43
C ARG A 33 -7.43 -2.06 4.61
N GLN A 34 -7.94 -2.30 5.83
CA GLN A 34 -7.12 -2.18 7.03
C GLN A 34 -6.24 -3.41 7.26
N PHE A 35 -6.52 -4.55 6.63
CA PHE A 35 -5.66 -5.72 6.76
C PHE A 35 -4.68 -5.84 5.61
N ASP A 36 -5.18 -5.91 4.38
CA ASP A 36 -4.35 -6.16 3.22
C ASP A 36 -3.38 -4.99 2.97
N ASN A 37 -3.90 -3.77 2.86
CA ASN A 37 -3.04 -2.64 2.51
C ASN A 37 -2.06 -2.29 3.64
N LEU A 38 -2.50 -2.36 4.90
CA LEU A 38 -1.67 -1.98 6.05
C LEU A 38 -0.79 -3.12 6.55
N TYR A 39 -1.39 -4.24 6.96
CA TYR A 39 -0.66 -5.37 7.56
C TYR A 39 0.01 -6.24 6.49
N GLY A 40 -0.60 -6.41 5.31
CA GLY A 40 -0.01 -7.11 4.19
C GLY A 40 1.30 -6.46 3.76
N CYS A 41 1.28 -5.15 3.45
CA CYS A 41 2.49 -4.41 3.07
C CYS A 41 3.52 -4.31 4.21
N ARG A 42 3.08 -4.31 5.47
CA ARG A 42 4.01 -4.37 6.61
C ARG A 42 4.82 -5.67 6.65
N HIS A 43 4.24 -6.77 6.21
CA HIS A 43 4.92 -8.07 6.16
C HIS A 43 5.73 -8.26 4.88
N SER A 44 5.13 -7.98 3.71
CA SER A 44 5.70 -8.34 2.41
C SER A 44 6.79 -7.39 1.89
N LEU A 45 6.79 -6.12 2.29
CA LEU A 45 7.80 -5.16 1.85
C LEU A 45 9.23 -5.56 2.26
N PRO A 46 9.55 -5.79 3.55
CA PRO A 46 10.90 -6.18 3.94
C PRO A 46 11.26 -7.55 3.38
N ASP A 47 10.32 -8.49 3.27
CA ASP A 47 10.54 -9.81 2.65
C ASP A 47 10.99 -9.67 1.19
N GLY A 48 10.30 -8.86 0.38
CA GLY A 48 10.69 -8.60 -1.00
C GLY A 48 12.08 -7.95 -1.13
N LEU A 49 12.39 -6.98 -0.27
CA LEU A 49 13.71 -6.32 -0.26
C LEU A 49 14.83 -7.30 0.10
N MET A 50 14.63 -8.11 1.14
CA MET A 50 15.61 -9.09 1.60
C MET A 50 15.85 -10.16 0.53
N ARG A 51 14.79 -10.74 -0.06
CA ARG A 51 14.95 -11.76 -1.12
C ARG A 51 15.66 -11.24 -2.37
N ALA A 52 15.47 -9.96 -2.71
CA ALA A 52 16.05 -9.39 -3.91
C ALA A 52 17.50 -8.93 -3.73
N THR A 53 17.89 -8.52 -2.52
CA THR A 53 19.15 -7.77 -2.32
C THR A 53 19.97 -8.20 -1.11
N ASP A 54 19.42 -9.02 -0.21
CA ASP A 54 20.00 -9.38 1.09
C ASP A 54 20.53 -8.18 1.89
N VAL A 55 19.97 -6.98 1.62
CA VAL A 55 20.48 -5.74 2.17
C VAL A 55 20.14 -5.60 3.64
N MET A 56 21.12 -5.20 4.45
CA MET A 56 20.85 -4.78 5.83
C MET A 56 19.99 -3.51 5.83
N ILE A 57 18.77 -3.61 6.37
CA ILE A 57 17.84 -2.49 6.49
C ILE A 57 18.20 -1.58 7.67
N ALA A 58 18.72 -2.16 8.76
CA ALA A 58 19.10 -1.43 9.96
C ALA A 58 20.16 -0.35 9.66
N GLY A 59 19.97 0.85 10.21
CA GLY A 59 20.89 1.97 10.05
C GLY A 59 20.82 2.69 8.70
N LYS A 60 20.10 2.15 7.71
CA LYS A 60 19.89 2.82 6.41
C LYS A 60 18.81 3.88 6.49
N VAL A 61 18.89 4.84 5.57
CA VAL A 61 17.84 5.83 5.35
C VAL A 61 16.88 5.27 4.30
N ALA A 62 15.60 5.17 4.65
CA ALA A 62 14.56 4.70 3.73
C ALA A 62 13.52 5.81 3.55
N VAL A 63 13.18 6.13 2.30
CA VAL A 63 12.15 7.12 1.96
C VAL A 63 10.88 6.40 1.52
N VAL A 64 9.75 6.71 2.14
CA VAL A 64 8.43 6.20 1.79
C VAL A 64 7.61 7.35 1.20
N ALA A 65 7.25 7.22 -0.08
CA ALA A 65 6.42 8.21 -0.77
C ALA A 65 4.93 7.85 -0.64
N GLY A 66 4.17 8.68 0.06
CA GLY A 66 2.76 8.52 0.40
C GLY A 66 2.55 7.90 1.79
N TYR A 67 1.57 8.40 2.54
CA TYR A 67 1.25 7.91 3.90
C TYR A 67 -0.20 7.46 4.06
N GLY A 68 -0.78 6.93 2.98
CA GLY A 68 -2.01 6.13 3.02
C GLY A 68 -1.82 4.79 3.73
N ASP A 69 -2.81 3.89 3.66
CA ASP A 69 -2.77 2.61 4.39
C ASP A 69 -1.56 1.74 4.01
N VAL A 70 -1.19 1.70 2.73
CA VAL A 70 0.04 1.05 2.25
C VAL A 70 1.29 1.71 2.82
N GLY A 71 1.39 3.04 2.70
CA GLY A 71 2.54 3.81 3.17
C GLY A 71 2.78 3.67 4.66
N LYS A 72 1.71 3.65 5.46
CA LYS A 72 1.75 3.36 6.90
C LYS A 72 2.34 1.98 7.19
N GLY A 73 1.93 0.96 6.42
CA GLY A 73 2.44 -0.40 6.55
C GLY A 73 3.94 -0.47 6.25
N CYS A 74 4.35 0.13 5.12
CA CYS A 74 5.73 0.21 4.66
C CYS A 74 6.64 0.95 5.66
N ALA A 75 6.22 2.13 6.12
CA ALA A 75 6.98 2.93 7.06
C ALA A 75 7.13 2.22 8.41
N SER A 76 6.07 1.59 8.89
CA SER A 76 6.08 0.80 10.13
C SER A 76 7.05 -0.38 10.05
N ALA A 77 7.05 -1.11 8.94
CA ALA A 77 7.95 -2.25 8.71
C ALA A 77 9.42 -1.84 8.68
N LEU A 78 9.75 -0.81 7.90
CA LEU A 78 11.12 -0.32 7.77
C LEU A 78 11.65 0.25 9.10
N LYS A 79 10.80 0.93 9.86
CA LYS A 79 11.14 1.42 11.20
C LYS A 79 11.42 0.28 12.18
N GLN A 80 10.61 -0.79 12.14
CA GLN A 80 10.84 -2.00 12.96
C GLN A 80 12.11 -2.75 12.58
N ALA A 81 12.49 -2.72 11.31
CA ALA A 81 13.75 -3.28 10.82
C ALA A 81 14.98 -2.37 11.13
N GLY A 82 14.79 -1.26 11.85
CA GLY A 82 15.87 -0.38 12.30
C GLY A 82 16.32 0.67 11.29
N ALA A 83 15.55 0.94 10.23
CA ALA A 83 15.85 2.02 9.30
C ALA A 83 15.45 3.39 9.85
N ARG A 84 16.16 4.44 9.42
CA ARG A 84 15.72 5.83 9.56
C ARG A 84 14.74 6.13 8.43
N VAL A 85 13.46 6.13 8.77
CA VAL A 85 12.37 6.32 7.80
C VAL A 85 12.05 7.81 7.62
N ILE A 86 12.00 8.26 6.37
CA ILE A 86 11.53 9.58 5.96
C ILE A 86 10.26 9.37 5.13
N VAL A 87 9.23 10.17 5.37
CA VAL A 87 7.95 10.08 4.65
C VAL A 87 7.73 11.36 3.85
N THR A 88 7.23 11.22 2.62
CA THR A 88 6.77 12.36 1.80
C THR A 88 5.28 12.23 1.50
N GLU A 89 4.55 13.34 1.46
CA GLU A 89 3.13 13.44 1.12
C GLU A 89 2.85 14.71 0.29
N ILE A 90 1.69 14.74 -0.38
CA ILE A 90 1.15 15.88 -1.14
C ILE A 90 -0.11 16.47 -0.50
#